data_AF-A0A538QDS8-F1
#
_entry.id   AF-A0A538QDS8-F1
#
_cell.length_a   1.000
_cell.length_b   1.000
_cell.length_c   1.000
_cell.angle_alpha   90.00
_cell.angle_beta   90.00
_cell.angle_gamma   90.00
#
_symmetry.space_group_name_H-M   'P 1'
#
loop_
_entity.id
_entity.type
_entity.pdbx_description
1 polymer ?
#
loop_
_entity_poly.entity_id
_entity_poly.type
_entity_poly.pdbx_seq_one_letter_code
_entity_poly.pdbx_strand_id
1 'polypeptide(L)'
;MATHHEPAGRPPLPSVHDDPLGYWWPVCRGEEIMRAFHAAPELDAWRVVERHPALLLPEIVDAAERMLGPTRALAGLREMHHTLRGSPAYAPYHRLLAAALAKERRGSRRVNLERALAVVKDVRRAAAGDPADERAEQAIRAALDALTPLPGARAPAVHALFLDDAELAGLRCSDDRRAINPSSHDRAFAVHGGLAAGTAEWLGDVGAPVHRVIDARWVFASSKAAKAYLDAPGTQLLARDDMASPAVLPIADGAHAWGRARSAQGRAGRQCVLFRVDRVVARLDVTEGPKAAQELQSLSRAHVLPYADAVVRRVRRVLAQYWLAIGRGTVAAQKLVQAPPRKDEQLFAEYPILLLPEFPTAMATLGDGYRAAAERLPILQAKTRNNWQGYRELLRTLVRGLLDEAAGEPRINADAALRLVSAHRTLDADPAWTTLEAECAARLTDKPPGNAR
;
A
#
# COMPACT_ATOMS: atom_id res chain seq x y z
N MET A 1 19.93 -47.65 -3.69
CA MET A 1 20.54 -46.30 -3.65
C MET A 1 19.82 -45.43 -4.66
N ALA A 2 18.85 -44.64 -4.22
CA ALA A 2 18.12 -43.69 -5.07
C ALA A 2 18.48 -42.28 -4.59
N THR A 3 19.19 -41.55 -5.43
CA THR A 3 19.57 -40.15 -5.20
C THR A 3 18.36 -39.26 -5.44
N HIS A 4 17.86 -38.62 -4.38
CA HIS A 4 16.87 -37.56 -4.47
C HIS A 4 17.49 -36.34 -5.17
N HIS A 5 16.97 -35.98 -6.34
CA HIS A 5 17.17 -34.67 -6.93
C HIS A 5 16.23 -33.67 -6.25
N GLU A 6 16.81 -32.70 -5.54
CA GLU A 6 16.10 -31.48 -5.14
C GLU A 6 15.67 -30.69 -6.39
N PRO A 7 14.41 -30.25 -6.48
CA PRO A 7 13.99 -29.35 -7.55
C PRO A 7 14.66 -27.99 -7.34
N ALA A 8 15.37 -27.53 -8.37
CA ALA A 8 16.05 -26.24 -8.43
C ALA A 8 15.12 -25.11 -7.95
N GLY A 9 15.59 -24.35 -6.96
CA GLY A 9 14.90 -23.19 -6.42
C GLY A 9 14.55 -22.20 -7.55
N ARG A 10 13.29 -21.77 -7.56
CA ARG A 10 12.80 -20.73 -8.47
C ARG A 10 13.69 -19.48 -8.31
N PRO A 11 14.23 -18.90 -9.39
CA PRO A 11 15.06 -17.71 -9.27
C PRO A 11 14.25 -16.59 -8.60
N PRO A 12 14.87 -15.80 -7.70
CA PRO A 12 14.19 -14.67 -7.08
C PRO A 12 13.65 -13.73 -8.16
N LEU A 13 12.47 -13.16 -7.92
CA LEU A 13 11.92 -12.12 -8.79
C LEU A 13 12.91 -10.95 -8.81
N PRO A 14 13.22 -10.36 -9.98
CA PRO A 14 14.12 -9.22 -10.06
C PRO A 14 13.55 -8.08 -9.20
N SER A 15 14.42 -7.43 -8.44
CA SER A 15 14.08 -6.18 -7.76
C SER A 15 13.64 -5.14 -8.81
N VAL A 16 12.83 -4.14 -8.45
CA VAL A 16 12.57 -2.98 -9.33
C VAL A 16 13.90 -2.31 -9.75
N HIS A 17 14.94 -2.43 -8.93
CA HIS A 17 16.30 -1.99 -9.27
C HIS A 17 16.92 -2.75 -10.45
N ASP A 18 16.47 -3.99 -10.69
CA ASP A 18 16.97 -4.94 -11.67
C ASP A 18 15.96 -5.21 -12.80
N ASP A 19 15.01 -4.29 -13.04
CA ASP A 19 14.11 -4.35 -14.21
C ASP A 19 14.50 -3.32 -15.29
N PRO A 20 15.48 -3.66 -16.16
CA PRO A 20 15.91 -2.84 -17.29
C PRO A 20 14.75 -2.34 -18.16
N LEU A 21 13.78 -3.19 -18.45
CA LEU A 21 12.73 -2.92 -19.44
C LEU A 21 11.51 -2.24 -18.83
N GLY A 22 11.03 -2.71 -17.68
CA GLY A 22 9.83 -2.18 -17.06
C GLY A 22 10.06 -0.85 -16.35
N TYR A 23 11.28 -0.59 -15.85
CA TYR A 23 11.57 0.62 -15.09
C TYR A 23 12.57 1.56 -15.80
N TRP A 24 13.82 1.12 -16.02
CA TRP A 24 14.87 2.03 -16.48
C TRP A 24 14.67 2.55 -17.90
N TRP A 25 14.18 1.70 -18.81
CA TRP A 25 13.89 2.08 -20.19
C TRP A 25 12.93 3.28 -20.30
N PRO A 26 11.71 3.27 -19.73
CA PRO A 26 10.81 4.42 -19.80
C PRO A 26 11.32 5.62 -18.97
N VAL A 27 11.95 5.38 -17.82
CA VAL A 27 12.45 6.45 -16.92
C VAL A 27 13.51 7.29 -17.60
N CYS A 28 14.54 6.65 -18.15
CA CYS A 28 15.67 7.34 -18.78
C CYS A 28 15.44 7.68 -20.26
N ARG A 29 14.23 7.47 -20.78
CA ARG A 29 13.89 7.69 -22.19
C ARG A 29 14.75 6.84 -23.13
N GLY A 30 14.89 5.56 -22.82
CA GLY A 30 15.74 4.60 -23.53
C GLY A 30 15.64 4.69 -25.05
N GLU A 31 14.43 4.79 -25.61
CA GLU A 31 14.23 4.93 -27.05
C GLU A 31 14.85 6.20 -27.64
N GLU A 32 14.66 7.35 -26.99
CA GLU A 32 15.18 8.66 -27.42
C GLU A 32 16.71 8.68 -27.39
N ILE A 33 17.29 8.25 -26.27
CA ILE A 33 18.74 8.26 -26.07
C ILE A 33 19.44 7.24 -26.98
N MET A 34 18.84 6.06 -27.20
CA MET A 34 19.42 5.06 -28.09
C MET A 34 19.32 5.47 -29.55
N ARG A 35 18.25 6.16 -29.96
CA ARG A 35 18.15 6.73 -31.32
C ARG A 35 19.23 7.78 -31.54
N ALA A 36 19.44 8.68 -30.58
CA ALA A 36 20.48 9.70 -30.63
C ALA A 36 21.88 9.06 -30.73
N PHE A 37 22.12 7.99 -29.96
CA PHE A 37 23.39 7.27 -29.97
C PHE A 37 23.65 6.53 -31.30
N HIS A 38 22.65 5.84 -31.85
CA HIS A 38 22.78 5.15 -33.15
C HIS A 38 23.00 6.10 -34.33
N ALA A 39 22.45 7.31 -34.25
CA ALA A 39 22.58 8.31 -35.31
C ALA A 39 23.92 9.07 -35.27
N ALA A 40 24.66 9.00 -34.18
CA ALA A 40 25.90 9.75 -34.00
C ALA A 40 27.09 9.05 -34.68
N PRO A 41 28.00 9.81 -35.33
CA PRO A 41 29.30 9.29 -35.73
C PRO A 41 30.08 8.74 -34.53
N GLU A 42 30.87 7.69 -34.74
CA GLU A 42 31.65 7.04 -33.68
C GLU A 42 32.57 8.02 -32.93
N LEU A 43 33.14 9.00 -33.65
CA LEU A 43 33.98 10.07 -33.09
C LEU A 43 33.22 10.99 -32.12
N ASP A 44 31.90 11.06 -32.20
CA ASP A 44 31.04 11.89 -31.35
C ASP A 44 30.37 11.08 -30.22
N ALA A 45 30.62 9.77 -30.11
CA ALA A 45 29.92 8.89 -29.16
C ALA A 45 30.02 9.38 -27.71
N TRP A 46 31.19 9.87 -27.28
CA TRP A 46 31.37 10.44 -25.94
C TRP A 46 30.58 11.73 -25.71
N ARG A 47 30.43 12.58 -26.73
CA ARG A 47 29.58 13.79 -26.65
C ARG A 47 28.11 13.44 -26.47
N VAL A 48 27.65 12.34 -27.06
CA VAL A 48 26.28 11.84 -26.83
C VAL A 48 26.14 11.35 -25.38
N VAL A 49 27.14 10.66 -24.84
CA VAL A 49 27.15 10.22 -23.43
C VAL A 49 27.14 11.40 -22.46
N GLU A 50 27.88 12.47 -22.73
CA GLU A 50 27.83 13.70 -21.91
C GLU A 50 26.43 14.34 -21.90
N ARG A 51 25.74 14.34 -23.04
CA ARG A 51 24.36 14.85 -23.16
C ARG A 51 23.33 13.91 -22.54
N HIS A 52 23.58 12.61 -22.60
CA HIS A 52 22.70 11.55 -22.10
C HIS A 52 23.45 10.59 -21.17
N PRO A 53 23.79 11.01 -19.92
CA PRO A 53 24.59 10.19 -19.02
C PRO A 53 23.95 8.85 -18.65
N ALA A 54 22.63 8.70 -18.82
CA ALA A 54 21.92 7.44 -18.64
C ALA A 54 22.44 6.31 -19.55
N LEU A 55 23.13 6.62 -20.66
CA LEU A 55 23.82 5.62 -21.48
C LEU A 55 24.92 4.88 -20.71
N LEU A 56 25.38 5.41 -19.57
CA LEU A 56 26.35 4.77 -18.68
C LEU A 56 25.71 3.75 -17.71
N LEU A 57 24.38 3.66 -17.66
CA LEU A 57 23.70 2.64 -16.86
C LEU A 57 23.77 1.28 -17.57
N PRO A 58 24.32 0.23 -16.93
CA PRO A 58 24.23 -1.14 -17.45
C PRO A 58 22.79 -1.55 -17.79
N GLU A 59 21.83 -1.11 -16.98
CA GLU A 59 20.40 -1.39 -17.16
C GLU A 59 19.86 -0.84 -18.48
N ILE A 60 20.37 0.29 -18.97
CA ILE A 60 19.96 0.86 -20.26
C ILE A 60 20.55 0.07 -21.42
N VAL A 61 21.79 -0.41 -21.30
CA VAL A 61 22.42 -1.28 -22.31
C VAL A 61 21.66 -2.60 -22.41
N ASP A 62 21.34 -3.22 -21.28
CA ASP A 62 20.61 -4.48 -21.22
C ASP A 62 19.18 -4.34 -21.75
N ALA A 63 18.50 -3.24 -21.44
CA ALA A 63 17.19 -2.92 -22.00
C ALA A 63 17.25 -2.72 -23.51
N ALA A 64 18.24 -1.97 -24.00
CA ALA A 64 18.41 -1.70 -25.42
C ALA A 64 18.65 -2.97 -26.23
N GLU A 65 19.47 -3.90 -25.74
CA GLU A 65 19.71 -5.18 -26.42
C GLU A 65 18.47 -6.05 -26.50
N ARG A 66 17.65 -6.07 -25.43
CA ARG A 66 16.38 -6.82 -25.46
C ARG A 66 15.37 -6.20 -26.42
N MET A 67 15.35 -4.87 -26.54
CA MET A 67 14.40 -4.15 -27.40
C MET A 67 14.80 -4.11 -28.87
N LEU A 68 16.09 -3.88 -29.15
CA LEU A 68 16.61 -3.59 -30.49
C LEU A 68 17.39 -4.76 -31.08
N GLY A 69 17.73 -5.78 -30.27
CA GLY A 69 18.68 -6.82 -30.63
C GLY A 69 20.14 -6.36 -30.57
N PRO A 70 21.09 -7.26 -30.83
CA PRO A 70 22.51 -6.91 -30.88
C PRO A 70 22.83 -6.01 -32.08
N THR A 71 23.45 -4.86 -31.84
CA THR A 71 23.88 -3.92 -32.89
C THR A 71 25.35 -3.53 -32.71
N ARG A 72 26.01 -3.07 -33.79
CA ARG A 72 27.39 -2.56 -33.70
C ARG A 72 27.51 -1.38 -32.73
N ALA A 73 26.50 -0.51 -32.68
CA ALA A 73 26.47 0.62 -31.75
C ALA A 73 26.43 0.12 -30.30
N LEU A 74 25.61 -0.89 -29.98
CA LEU A 74 25.56 -1.46 -28.62
C LEU A 74 26.86 -2.16 -28.22
N ALA A 75 27.52 -2.85 -29.16
CA ALA A 75 28.86 -3.39 -28.94
C ALA A 75 29.87 -2.28 -28.62
N GLY A 76 29.85 -1.17 -29.39
CA GLY A 76 30.69 0.00 -29.12
C GLY A 76 30.40 0.66 -27.76
N LEU A 77 29.12 0.76 -27.37
CA LEU A 77 28.74 1.30 -26.05
C LEU A 77 29.26 0.42 -24.90
N ARG A 78 29.22 -0.91 -25.05
CA ARG A 78 29.81 -1.85 -24.07
C ARG A 78 31.33 -1.72 -24.00
N GLU A 79 31.98 -1.58 -25.14
CA GLU A 79 33.42 -1.33 -25.19
C GLU A 79 33.76 0.00 -24.48
N MET A 80 33.01 1.07 -24.75
CA MET A 80 33.15 2.35 -24.04
C MET A 80 33.01 2.19 -22.52
N HIS A 81 32.00 1.45 -22.04
CA HIS A 81 31.84 1.16 -20.61
C HIS A 81 33.05 0.43 -20.04
N HIS A 82 33.57 -0.55 -20.77
CA HIS A 82 34.73 -1.33 -20.36
C HIS A 82 35.99 -0.46 -20.29
N THR A 83 36.29 0.32 -21.33
CA THR A 83 37.44 1.24 -21.36
C THR A 83 37.35 2.30 -20.27
N LEU A 84 36.13 2.76 -19.95
CA LEU A 84 35.92 3.77 -18.92
C LEU A 84 36.26 3.25 -17.51
N ARG A 85 35.99 1.97 -17.18
CA ARG A 85 36.13 1.40 -15.83
C ARG A 85 37.58 1.42 -15.27
N GLY A 86 38.58 1.52 -16.14
CA GLY A 86 40.00 1.66 -15.75
C GLY A 86 40.60 3.03 -16.06
N SER A 87 39.80 3.98 -16.54
CA SER A 87 40.27 5.28 -17.02
C SER A 87 40.14 6.37 -15.95
N PRO A 88 41.03 7.38 -15.93
CA PRO A 88 40.84 8.58 -15.09
C PRO A 88 39.54 9.33 -15.41
N ALA A 89 38.94 9.10 -16.58
CA ALA A 89 37.64 9.67 -16.95
C ALA A 89 36.45 9.00 -16.24
N TYR A 90 36.63 7.86 -15.56
CA TYR A 90 35.55 7.12 -14.89
C TYR A 90 34.72 8.00 -13.96
N ALA A 91 35.40 8.69 -13.03
CA ALA A 91 34.77 9.50 -12.00
C ALA A 91 34.01 10.70 -12.59
N PRO A 92 34.59 11.55 -13.47
CA PRO A 92 33.86 12.63 -14.14
C PRO A 92 32.55 12.20 -14.80
N TYR A 93 32.57 11.11 -15.58
CA TYR A 93 31.39 10.63 -16.29
C TYR A 93 30.32 10.04 -15.36
N HIS A 94 30.72 9.28 -14.33
CA HIS A 94 29.77 8.73 -13.38
C HIS A 94 29.18 9.80 -12.44
N ARG A 95 29.87 10.91 -12.21
CA ARG A 95 29.29 12.09 -11.54
C ARG A 95 28.17 12.73 -12.38
N LEU A 96 28.35 12.82 -13.71
CA LEU A 96 27.27 13.26 -14.60
C LEU A 96 26.07 12.31 -14.53
N LEU A 97 26.30 11.00 -14.51
CA LEU A 97 25.24 10.00 -14.33
C LEU A 97 24.50 10.17 -13.00
N ALA A 98 25.22 10.23 -11.88
CA ALA A 98 24.60 10.39 -10.56
C ALA A 98 23.77 11.69 -10.48
N ALA A 99 24.28 12.79 -11.04
CA ALA A 99 23.56 14.06 -11.10
C ALA A 99 22.31 13.99 -11.99
N ALA A 100 22.36 13.27 -13.11
CA ALA A 100 21.21 13.05 -13.97
C ALA A 100 20.12 12.23 -13.26
N LEU A 101 20.49 11.11 -12.63
CA LEU A 101 19.57 10.26 -11.87
C LEU A 101 18.92 11.02 -10.71
N ALA A 102 19.70 11.77 -9.94
CA ALA A 102 19.18 12.54 -8.81
C ALA A 102 18.18 13.64 -9.23
N LYS A 103 18.26 14.11 -10.48
CA LYS A 103 17.36 15.12 -11.06
C LYS A 103 16.18 14.50 -11.83
N GLU A 104 16.19 13.20 -12.08
CA GLU A 104 15.16 12.53 -12.87
C GLU A 104 13.82 12.55 -12.14
N ARG A 105 12.78 13.01 -12.85
CA ARG A 105 11.42 13.17 -12.34
C ARG A 105 10.49 12.04 -12.80
N ARG A 106 10.91 11.23 -13.76
CA ARG A 106 10.19 10.04 -14.22
C ARG A 106 10.49 8.85 -13.31
N GLY A 107 9.49 8.00 -13.11
CA GLY A 107 9.59 6.84 -12.21
C GLY A 107 9.65 7.23 -10.73
N SER A 108 9.89 6.24 -9.87
CA SER A 108 10.04 6.45 -8.43
C SER A 108 11.27 7.31 -8.10
N ARG A 109 11.05 8.49 -7.53
CA ARG A 109 12.13 9.39 -7.10
C ARG A 109 13.09 8.72 -6.10
N ARG A 110 12.56 7.85 -5.24
CA ARG A 110 13.36 7.09 -4.27
C ARG A 110 14.33 6.14 -4.96
N VAL A 111 13.83 5.33 -5.90
CA VAL A 111 14.66 4.37 -6.67
C VAL A 111 15.74 5.10 -7.46
N ASN A 112 15.40 6.23 -8.09
CA ASN A 112 16.38 7.06 -8.80
C ASN A 112 17.48 7.60 -7.88
N LEU A 113 17.13 8.09 -6.69
CA LEU A 113 18.09 8.59 -5.70
C LEU A 113 18.94 7.47 -5.07
N GLU A 114 18.36 6.30 -4.82
CA GLU A 114 19.09 5.12 -4.34
C GLU A 114 20.12 4.66 -5.39
N ARG A 115 19.74 4.67 -6.68
CA ARG A 115 20.68 4.37 -7.77
C ARG A 115 21.76 5.44 -7.92
N ALA A 116 21.39 6.72 -7.85
CA ALA A 116 22.35 7.83 -7.84
C ALA A 116 23.36 7.69 -6.70
N LEU A 117 22.90 7.33 -5.49
CA LEU A 117 23.74 7.10 -4.32
C LEU A 117 24.70 5.92 -4.55
N ALA A 118 24.24 4.83 -5.17
CA ALA A 118 25.10 3.70 -5.53
C ALA A 118 26.23 4.14 -6.49
N VAL A 119 25.89 4.93 -7.52
CA VAL A 119 26.87 5.48 -8.47
C VAL A 119 27.91 6.36 -7.77
N VAL A 120 27.49 7.27 -6.87
CA VAL A 120 28.44 8.11 -6.10
C VAL A 120 29.37 7.26 -5.23
N LYS A 121 28.86 6.20 -4.60
CA LYS A 121 29.68 5.28 -3.80
C LYS A 121 30.72 4.55 -4.66
N ASP A 122 30.36 4.15 -5.88
CA ASP A 122 31.31 3.51 -6.80
C ASP A 122 32.37 4.49 -7.29
N VAL A 123 32.00 5.75 -7.57
CA VAL A 123 32.97 6.83 -7.86
C VAL A 123 33.97 7.00 -6.72
N ARG A 124 33.51 7.07 -5.46
CA ARG A 124 34.40 7.21 -4.30
C ARG A 124 35.34 6.03 -4.08
N ARG A 125 34.90 4.82 -4.43
CA ARG A 125 35.75 3.61 -4.39
C ARG A 125 36.84 3.67 -5.46
N ALA A 126 36.51 4.18 -6.65
CA ALA A 126 37.43 4.27 -7.78
C ALA A 126 38.38 5.48 -7.71
N ALA A 127 37.93 6.59 -7.12
CA ALA A 127 38.68 7.84 -7.00
C ALA A 127 38.42 8.47 -5.63
N ALA A 128 39.36 8.29 -4.70
CA ALA A 128 39.24 8.85 -3.35
C ALA A 128 39.56 10.36 -3.33
N GLY A 129 38.81 11.11 -2.51
CA GLY A 129 39.26 12.43 -2.03
C GLY A 129 38.71 13.68 -2.73
N ASP A 130 37.61 13.60 -3.50
CA ASP A 130 36.94 14.80 -4.02
C ASP A 130 35.82 15.29 -3.09
N PRO A 131 35.93 16.48 -2.47
CA PRO A 131 34.88 17.04 -1.61
C PRO A 131 33.55 17.31 -2.32
N ALA A 132 33.52 17.36 -3.66
CA ALA A 132 32.27 17.44 -4.41
C ALA A 132 31.43 16.15 -4.28
N ASP A 133 32.07 14.98 -4.21
CA ASP A 133 31.38 13.70 -4.08
C ASP A 133 30.73 13.55 -2.71
N GLU A 134 31.39 14.03 -1.65
CA GLU A 134 30.82 14.05 -0.29
C GLU A 134 29.59 14.96 -0.21
N ARG A 135 29.65 16.15 -0.82
CA ARG A 135 28.49 17.06 -0.89
C ARG A 135 27.35 16.47 -1.71
N ALA A 136 27.65 15.82 -2.83
CA ALA A 136 26.64 15.14 -3.64
C ALA A 136 25.99 13.98 -2.87
N GLU A 137 26.78 13.15 -2.18
CA GLU A 137 26.27 12.08 -1.33
C GLU A 137 25.39 12.61 -0.20
N GLN A 138 25.84 13.65 0.51
CA GLN A 138 25.05 14.29 1.57
C GLN A 138 23.73 14.86 1.03
N ALA A 139 23.75 15.53 -0.13
CA ALA A 139 22.54 16.06 -0.74
C ALA A 139 21.56 14.95 -1.16
N ILE A 140 22.07 13.84 -1.74
CA ILE A 140 21.24 12.69 -2.11
C ILE A 140 20.67 12.01 -0.87
N ARG A 141 21.47 11.81 0.18
CA ARG A 141 20.99 11.26 1.47
C ARG A 141 19.94 12.15 2.11
N ALA A 142 20.16 13.47 2.18
CA ALA A 142 19.17 14.41 2.68
C ALA A 142 17.89 14.39 1.85
N ALA A 143 17.98 14.24 0.53
CA ALA A 143 16.81 14.07 -0.33
C ALA A 143 16.08 12.73 -0.07
N LEU A 144 16.80 11.63 0.17
CA LEU A 144 16.22 10.34 0.57
C LEU A 144 15.58 10.39 1.96
N ASP A 145 16.21 11.07 2.91
CA ASP A 145 15.70 11.29 4.26
C ASP A 145 14.44 12.16 4.22
N ALA A 146 14.39 13.18 3.34
CA ALA A 146 13.18 13.96 3.10
C ALA A 146 12.05 13.15 2.43
N LEU A 147 12.38 12.03 1.76
CA LEU A 147 11.40 11.04 1.27
C LEU A 147 11.08 9.97 2.32
N THR A 148 11.80 9.93 3.43
CA THR A 148 11.50 9.04 4.55
C THR A 148 10.36 9.69 5.33
N PRO A 149 9.25 8.97 5.57
CA PRO A 149 8.07 9.57 6.15
C PRO A 149 8.41 10.13 7.54
N LEU A 150 7.91 11.34 7.82
CA LEU A 150 7.95 11.92 9.16
C LEU A 150 7.46 10.87 10.17
N PRO A 151 8.12 10.72 11.33
CA PRO A 151 7.66 9.80 12.37
C PRO A 151 6.24 10.22 12.79
N GLY A 152 5.25 9.43 12.40
CA GLY A 152 3.84 9.75 12.63
C GLY A 152 2.88 9.20 11.58
N ALA A 153 3.36 8.97 10.35
CA ALA A 153 2.54 8.46 9.27
C ALA A 153 2.67 6.92 9.11
N ARG A 154 2.50 6.20 10.22
CA ARG A 154 2.39 4.73 10.19
C ARG A 154 1.01 4.36 9.65
N ALA A 155 0.92 3.31 8.83
CA ALA A 155 -0.35 2.65 8.55
C ALA A 155 -1.10 2.44 9.90
N PRO A 156 -2.44 2.59 9.95
CA PRO A 156 -3.20 2.39 11.16
C PRO A 156 -2.81 1.06 11.74
N ALA A 157 -2.18 1.12 12.90
CA ALA A 157 -1.63 -0.06 13.50
C ALA A 157 -2.80 -1.01 13.78
N VAL A 158 -2.62 -2.27 13.44
CA VAL A 158 -3.69 -3.29 13.45
C VAL A 158 -4.43 -3.33 14.77
N HIS A 159 -3.73 -3.06 15.89
CA HIS A 159 -4.33 -2.92 17.22
C HIS A 159 -5.46 -1.89 17.30
N ALA A 160 -5.39 -0.79 16.55
CA ALA A 160 -6.39 0.27 16.60
C ALA A 160 -7.76 -0.18 16.04
N LEU A 161 -7.78 -1.24 15.23
CA LEU A 161 -8.98 -1.83 14.62
C LEU A 161 -9.79 -2.71 15.59
N PHE A 162 -9.25 -3.03 16.77
CA PHE A 162 -9.92 -3.85 17.78
C PHE A 162 -10.74 -2.98 18.72
N LEU A 163 -11.72 -3.62 19.37
CA LEU A 163 -12.45 -3.02 20.48
C LEU A 163 -11.50 -2.71 21.65
N ASP A 164 -11.89 -1.75 22.48
CA ASP A 164 -11.22 -1.43 23.75
C ASP A 164 -12.16 -1.54 24.96
N ASP A 165 -11.63 -1.26 26.15
CA ASP A 165 -12.37 -1.35 27.42
C ASP A 165 -13.64 -0.49 27.44
N ALA A 166 -13.67 0.64 26.72
CA ALA A 166 -14.84 1.52 26.67
C ALA A 166 -15.97 0.93 25.81
N GLU A 167 -15.60 0.16 24.78
CA GLU A 167 -16.54 -0.50 23.87
C GLU A 167 -17.02 -1.86 24.41
N LEU A 168 -16.27 -2.45 25.36
CA LEU A 168 -16.54 -3.73 26.01
C LEU A 168 -16.73 -3.56 27.53
N ALA A 169 -17.56 -2.59 27.93
CA ALA A 169 -17.82 -2.30 29.34
C ALA A 169 -18.24 -3.56 30.12
N GLY A 170 -17.55 -3.81 31.24
CA GLY A 170 -17.76 -5.00 32.09
C GLY A 170 -16.94 -6.24 31.70
N LEU A 171 -16.21 -6.19 30.59
CA LEU A 171 -15.24 -7.20 30.20
C LEU A 171 -13.81 -6.68 30.44
N ARG A 172 -12.85 -7.59 30.60
CA ARG A 172 -11.42 -7.28 30.73
C ARG A 172 -10.63 -8.11 29.73
N CYS A 173 -9.64 -7.50 29.08
CA CYS A 173 -8.78 -8.24 28.17
C CYS A 173 -7.95 -9.28 28.95
N SER A 174 -8.07 -10.56 28.59
CA SER A 174 -7.38 -11.69 29.21
C SER A 174 -6.17 -12.17 28.40
N ASP A 175 -6.27 -12.11 27.07
CA ASP A 175 -5.23 -12.53 26.14
C ASP A 175 -5.18 -11.54 24.96
N ASP A 176 -4.09 -10.78 24.85
CA ASP A 176 -3.90 -9.79 23.80
C ASP A 176 -2.87 -10.25 22.78
N ARG A 177 -3.36 -10.73 21.64
CA ARG A 177 -2.54 -11.12 20.49
C ARG A 177 -2.83 -10.23 19.29
N ARG A 178 -3.19 -8.97 19.51
CA ARG A 178 -3.46 -8.01 18.43
C ARG A 178 -2.22 -7.68 17.59
N ALA A 179 -1.03 -7.89 18.15
CA ALA A 179 0.26 -7.68 17.49
C ALA A 179 0.93 -8.97 16.98
N ILE A 180 0.38 -10.14 17.32
CA ILE A 180 0.93 -11.44 16.94
C ILE A 180 0.04 -11.97 15.83
N ASN A 181 0.57 -12.12 14.62
CA ASN A 181 -0.19 -12.68 13.49
C ASN A 181 -0.40 -14.19 13.71
N PRO A 182 -1.53 -14.63 14.31
CA PRO A 182 -1.73 -16.03 14.66
C PRO A 182 -2.21 -16.83 13.44
N SER A 183 -2.48 -16.15 12.33
CA SER A 183 -3.08 -16.67 11.11
C SER A 183 -2.04 -16.99 10.04
N SER A 184 -0.76 -17.15 10.42
CA SER A 184 0.29 -17.66 9.51
C SER A 184 -0.08 -19.00 8.87
N HIS A 185 -0.95 -19.79 9.51
CA HIS A 185 -1.44 -21.08 9.02
C HIS A 185 -2.78 -20.99 8.27
N ASP A 186 -3.42 -19.82 8.20
CA ASP A 186 -4.64 -19.64 7.41
C ASP A 186 -4.27 -19.51 5.93
N ARG A 187 -4.43 -20.61 5.21
CA ARG A 187 -4.14 -20.68 3.77
C ARG A 187 -5.00 -19.69 2.97
N ALA A 188 -6.25 -19.47 3.32
CA ALA A 188 -7.12 -18.54 2.60
C ALA A 188 -6.63 -17.10 2.80
N PHE A 189 -6.23 -16.74 4.02
CA PHE A 189 -5.65 -15.43 4.32
C PHE A 189 -4.39 -15.17 3.49
N ALA A 190 -3.48 -16.15 3.42
CA ALA A 190 -2.27 -16.05 2.62
C ALA A 190 -2.56 -15.99 1.10
N VAL A 191 -3.48 -16.82 0.60
CA VAL A 191 -3.87 -16.84 -0.83
C VAL A 191 -4.44 -15.50 -1.29
N HIS A 192 -5.19 -14.81 -0.42
CA HIS A 192 -5.80 -13.53 -0.74
C HIS A 192 -4.93 -12.32 -0.36
N GLY A 193 -3.64 -12.53 -0.06
CA GLY A 193 -2.70 -11.43 0.18
C GLY A 193 -2.93 -10.68 1.49
N GLY A 194 -3.28 -11.40 2.55
CA GLY A 194 -3.44 -10.87 3.89
C GLY A 194 -2.22 -10.04 4.35
N LEU A 195 -2.50 -8.87 4.91
CA LEU A 195 -1.49 -7.92 5.39
C LEU A 195 -1.13 -8.19 6.84
N ALA A 196 -2.16 -8.30 7.66
CA ALA A 196 -2.03 -8.52 9.09
C ALA A 196 -3.28 -9.16 9.65
N ALA A 197 -3.10 -9.90 10.74
CA ALA A 197 -4.19 -10.46 11.51
C ALA A 197 -3.86 -10.40 13.00
N GLY A 198 -4.87 -10.49 13.84
CA GLY A 198 -4.72 -10.48 15.28
C GLY A 198 -5.98 -10.93 15.97
N THR A 199 -5.87 -11.21 17.26
CA THR A 199 -7.00 -11.60 18.11
C THR A 199 -6.85 -10.99 19.50
N ALA A 200 -7.96 -10.66 20.14
CA ALA A 200 -8.03 -10.25 21.54
C ALA A 200 -9.15 -11.03 22.23
N GLU A 201 -8.85 -11.60 23.38
CA GLU A 201 -9.83 -12.24 24.25
C GLU A 201 -10.21 -11.32 25.40
N TRP A 202 -11.50 -11.28 25.70
CA TRP A 202 -12.10 -10.48 26.74
C TRP A 202 -12.96 -11.37 27.62
N LEU A 203 -12.82 -11.27 28.95
CA LEU A 203 -13.55 -12.05 29.94
C LEU A 203 -14.37 -11.13 30.86
N GLY A 204 -15.58 -11.58 31.19
CA GLY A 204 -16.53 -10.90 32.05
C GLY A 204 -17.05 -11.84 33.13
N ASP A 205 -18.12 -11.42 33.79
CA ASP A 205 -18.72 -12.18 34.87
C ASP A 205 -19.22 -13.56 34.37
N VAL A 206 -19.08 -14.57 35.22
CA VAL A 206 -19.56 -15.94 34.96
C VAL A 206 -21.09 -16.05 34.99
N GLY A 207 -21.78 -15.10 35.64
CA GLY A 207 -23.24 -14.96 35.64
C GLY A 207 -23.81 -14.15 34.47
N ALA A 208 -22.97 -13.38 33.77
CA ALA A 208 -23.42 -12.51 32.71
C ALA A 208 -23.86 -13.28 31.44
N PRO A 209 -24.80 -12.73 30.64
CA PRO A 209 -25.16 -13.30 29.34
C PRO A 209 -23.97 -13.34 28.38
N VAL A 210 -23.02 -12.44 28.57
CA VAL A 210 -21.76 -12.37 27.82
C VAL A 210 -20.62 -12.54 28.81
N HIS A 211 -20.01 -13.72 28.83
CA HIS A 211 -18.85 -14.01 29.68
C HIS A 211 -17.54 -13.88 28.93
N ARG A 212 -17.52 -14.19 27.64
CA ARG A 212 -16.29 -14.13 26.84
C ARG A 212 -16.55 -13.61 25.46
N VAL A 213 -15.68 -12.73 24.99
CA VAL A 213 -15.66 -12.22 23.62
C VAL A 213 -14.26 -12.43 23.05
N ILE A 214 -14.15 -13.15 21.93
CA ILE A 214 -12.96 -13.15 21.09
C ILE A 214 -13.20 -12.21 19.93
N ASP A 215 -12.41 -11.15 19.86
CA ASP A 215 -12.37 -10.20 18.75
C ASP A 215 -11.18 -10.51 17.85
N ALA A 216 -11.44 -10.96 16.62
CA ALA A 216 -10.40 -11.28 15.63
C ALA A 216 -10.53 -10.43 14.37
N ARG A 217 -9.38 -10.13 13.75
CA ARG A 217 -9.27 -9.27 12.55
C ARG A 217 -8.33 -9.88 11.52
N TRP A 218 -8.69 -9.72 10.26
CA TRP A 218 -7.83 -9.95 9.09
C TRP A 218 -7.90 -8.72 8.18
N VAL A 219 -6.74 -8.14 7.88
CA VAL A 219 -6.60 -6.91 7.10
C VAL A 219 -6.03 -7.22 5.73
N PHE A 220 -6.61 -6.64 4.70
CA PHE A 220 -6.22 -6.82 3.31
C PHE A 220 -5.86 -5.48 2.65
N ALA A 221 -5.11 -5.54 1.54
CA ALA A 221 -4.79 -4.36 0.75
C ALA A 221 -6.05 -3.75 0.10
N SER A 222 -7.00 -4.60 -0.29
CA SER A 222 -8.19 -4.21 -1.05
C SER A 222 -9.48 -4.77 -0.46
N SER A 223 -10.57 -4.04 -0.68
CA SER A 223 -11.94 -4.46 -0.37
C SER A 223 -12.31 -5.77 -1.08
N LYS A 224 -11.79 -5.95 -2.32
CA LYS A 224 -12.00 -7.15 -3.14
C LYS A 224 -11.33 -8.38 -2.52
N ALA A 225 -10.10 -8.26 -2.04
CA ALA A 225 -9.40 -9.35 -1.37
C ALA A 225 -10.08 -9.75 -0.05
N ALA A 226 -10.50 -8.75 0.75
CA ALA A 226 -11.26 -9.00 1.97
C ALA A 226 -12.59 -9.72 1.70
N LYS A 227 -13.30 -9.33 0.63
CA LYS A 227 -14.52 -10.03 0.20
C LYS A 227 -14.23 -11.47 -0.23
N ALA A 228 -13.21 -11.69 -1.05
CA ALA A 228 -12.82 -13.03 -1.48
C ALA A 228 -12.48 -13.94 -0.29
N TYR A 229 -11.80 -13.40 0.73
CA TYR A 229 -11.51 -14.12 1.96
C TYR A 229 -12.76 -14.43 2.79
N LEU A 230 -13.70 -13.48 2.93
CA LEU A 230 -14.98 -13.70 3.62
C LEU A 230 -15.82 -14.81 2.93
N ASP A 231 -15.82 -14.81 1.60
CA ASP A 231 -16.59 -15.74 0.77
C ASP A 231 -15.90 -17.10 0.62
N ALA A 232 -14.65 -17.25 1.04
CA ALA A 232 -13.90 -18.49 0.92
C ALA A 232 -14.50 -19.59 1.82
N PRO A 233 -14.80 -20.80 1.29
CA PRO A 233 -15.40 -21.88 2.07
C PRO A 233 -14.58 -22.25 3.32
N GLY A 234 -13.24 -22.25 3.20
CA GLY A 234 -12.34 -22.53 4.32
C GLY A 234 -12.50 -21.54 5.48
N THR A 235 -12.63 -20.25 5.18
CA THR A 235 -12.86 -19.20 6.19
C THR A 235 -14.19 -19.38 6.90
N GLN A 236 -15.26 -19.66 6.16
CA GLN A 236 -16.59 -19.88 6.74
C GLN A 236 -16.65 -21.15 7.60
N LEU A 237 -15.95 -22.21 7.20
CA LEU A 237 -15.83 -23.44 7.98
C LEU A 237 -15.07 -23.21 9.30
N LEU A 238 -13.94 -22.49 9.25
CA LEU A 238 -13.16 -22.11 10.44
C LEU A 238 -13.94 -21.18 11.39
N ALA A 239 -14.80 -20.32 10.85
CA ALA A 239 -15.66 -19.44 11.64
C ALA A 239 -16.85 -20.19 12.28
N ARG A 240 -17.40 -21.17 11.56
CA ARG A 240 -18.57 -21.95 11.97
C ARG A 240 -18.27 -22.89 13.13
N ASP A 241 -17.13 -23.57 13.14
CA ASP A 241 -16.71 -24.47 14.24
C ASP A 241 -17.87 -25.39 14.71
N ASP A 242 -18.41 -26.17 13.77
CA ASP A 242 -19.56 -27.09 13.89
C ASP A 242 -20.94 -26.49 14.24
N MET A 243 -21.10 -25.16 14.30
CA MET A 243 -22.39 -24.52 14.52
C MET A 243 -23.37 -24.69 13.34
N ALA A 244 -24.68 -24.54 13.56
CA ALA A 244 -25.69 -24.63 12.48
C ALA A 244 -25.48 -23.58 11.37
N SER A 245 -26.10 -23.80 10.20
CA SER A 245 -25.96 -22.92 9.02
C SER A 245 -26.14 -21.42 9.34
N PRO A 246 -25.36 -20.53 8.70
CA PRO A 246 -25.35 -19.13 9.06
C PRO A 246 -26.66 -18.42 8.69
N ALA A 247 -27.08 -17.50 9.55
CA ALA A 247 -27.98 -16.42 9.15
C ALA A 247 -27.15 -15.32 8.45
N VAL A 248 -27.63 -14.82 7.32
CA VAL A 248 -27.07 -13.62 6.69
C VAL A 248 -27.65 -12.40 7.40
N LEU A 249 -26.78 -11.50 7.88
CA LEU A 249 -27.21 -10.29 8.59
C LEU A 249 -26.90 -9.04 7.75
N PRO A 250 -27.75 -8.00 7.78
CA PRO A 250 -27.49 -6.72 7.11
C PRO A 250 -26.54 -5.85 7.95
N ILE A 251 -25.37 -6.39 8.31
CA ILE A 251 -24.34 -5.69 9.09
C ILE A 251 -23.19 -5.38 8.16
N ALA A 252 -22.67 -4.15 8.26
CA ALA A 252 -21.51 -3.68 7.51
C ALA A 252 -21.65 -3.91 5.99
N ASP A 253 -20.62 -4.49 5.36
CA ASP A 253 -20.55 -4.69 3.91
C ASP A 253 -20.69 -6.18 3.55
N GLY A 254 -21.38 -6.95 4.42
CA GLY A 254 -21.65 -8.38 4.32
C GLY A 254 -21.31 -9.12 5.62
N ALA A 255 -22.23 -9.97 6.11
CA ALA A 255 -22.08 -10.71 7.37
C ALA A 255 -22.73 -12.10 7.36
N HIS A 256 -22.06 -13.04 8.02
CA HIS A 256 -22.53 -14.38 8.35
C HIS A 256 -22.55 -14.54 9.86
N ALA A 257 -23.64 -15.09 10.41
CA ALA A 257 -23.78 -15.32 11.85
C ALA A 257 -24.17 -16.76 12.15
N TRP A 258 -23.43 -17.40 13.05
CA TRP A 258 -23.66 -18.76 13.54
C TRP A 258 -23.96 -18.74 15.04
N GLY A 259 -24.67 -19.73 15.54
CA GLY A 259 -25.04 -19.81 16.96
C GLY A 259 -26.40 -20.44 17.17
N ARG A 260 -26.69 -20.89 18.39
CA ARG A 260 -27.84 -21.77 18.67
C ARG A 260 -29.21 -21.12 18.41
N ALA A 261 -30.01 -21.82 17.59
CA ALA A 261 -31.21 -22.47 18.12
C ALA A 261 -30.75 -23.76 18.85
N ARG A 262 -31.08 -23.87 20.16
CA ARG A 262 -30.82 -24.97 21.13
C ARG A 262 -30.01 -26.19 20.63
N SER A 263 -28.77 -26.40 21.11
CA SER A 263 -28.16 -27.74 21.11
C SER A 263 -28.64 -28.56 22.31
N ALA A 264 -28.83 -29.84 22.07
CA ALA A 264 -29.34 -30.79 23.05
C ALA A 264 -28.36 -31.11 24.20
N GLN A 265 -27.09 -30.69 24.12
CA GLN A 265 -26.01 -31.21 24.98
C GLN A 265 -25.56 -30.31 26.13
N GLY A 266 -26.36 -29.35 26.59
CA GLY A 266 -26.03 -28.57 27.81
C GLY A 266 -24.77 -27.68 27.77
N ARG A 267 -24.03 -27.62 26.64
CA ARG A 267 -22.91 -26.66 26.46
C ARG A 267 -23.41 -25.21 26.47
N ALA A 268 -22.65 -24.32 27.14
CA ALA A 268 -22.88 -22.88 27.19
C ALA A 268 -23.20 -22.30 25.81
N GLY A 269 -24.14 -21.36 25.76
CA GLY A 269 -24.53 -20.65 24.54
C GLY A 269 -23.31 -20.01 23.87
N ARG A 270 -23.19 -20.17 22.56
CA ARG A 270 -22.16 -19.52 21.75
C ARG A 270 -22.81 -18.89 20.53
N GLN A 271 -22.35 -17.69 20.19
CA GLN A 271 -22.75 -16.93 19.01
C GLN A 271 -21.47 -16.44 18.33
N CYS A 272 -21.40 -16.57 17.01
CA CYS A 272 -20.27 -16.12 16.20
C CYS A 272 -20.79 -15.25 15.06
N VAL A 273 -20.16 -14.11 14.81
CA VAL A 273 -20.46 -13.25 13.66
C VAL A 273 -19.17 -12.97 12.91
N LEU A 274 -19.12 -13.32 11.63
CA LEU A 274 -18.03 -13.00 10.71
C LEU A 274 -18.56 -12.00 9.68
N PHE A 275 -17.90 -10.86 9.55
CA PHE A 275 -18.38 -9.78 8.69
C PHE A 275 -17.22 -8.97 8.13
N ARG A 276 -17.51 -8.19 7.09
CA ARG A 276 -16.52 -7.35 6.43
C ARG A 276 -16.86 -5.87 6.58
N VAL A 277 -15.82 -5.08 6.85
CA VAL A 277 -15.83 -3.62 6.83
C VAL A 277 -14.71 -3.17 5.90
N ASP A 278 -15.08 -2.79 4.68
CA ASP A 278 -14.17 -2.49 3.58
C ASP A 278 -13.10 -3.59 3.37
N ARG A 279 -11.85 -3.31 3.75
CA ARG A 279 -10.69 -4.17 3.60
C ARG A 279 -10.38 -5.03 4.82
N VAL A 280 -11.24 -4.99 5.83
CA VAL A 280 -11.05 -5.72 7.08
C VAL A 280 -12.16 -6.75 7.23
N VAL A 281 -11.78 -7.99 7.47
CA VAL A 281 -12.71 -9.04 7.92
C VAL A 281 -12.59 -9.17 9.42
N ALA A 282 -13.72 -9.21 10.09
CA ALA A 282 -13.88 -9.23 11.54
C ALA A 282 -14.63 -10.48 11.94
N ARG A 283 -14.18 -11.15 13.02
CA ARG A 283 -14.92 -12.22 13.69
C ARG A 283 -15.12 -11.84 15.15
N LEU A 284 -16.36 -11.94 15.61
CA LEU A 284 -16.71 -11.89 17.02
C LEU A 284 -17.22 -13.25 17.45
N ASP A 285 -16.55 -13.87 18.41
CA ASP A 285 -16.96 -15.14 19.03
C ASP A 285 -17.37 -14.88 20.48
N VAL A 286 -18.66 -15.03 20.77
CA VAL A 286 -19.24 -14.67 22.06
C VAL A 286 -19.72 -15.93 22.77
N THR A 287 -19.25 -16.12 24.00
CA THR A 287 -19.61 -17.26 24.86
C THR A 287 -20.41 -16.77 26.07
N GLU A 288 -21.49 -17.50 26.36
CA GLU A 288 -22.35 -17.34 27.53
C GLU A 288 -21.61 -17.71 28.83
N GLY A 289 -21.95 -17.02 29.92
CA GLY A 289 -21.44 -17.36 31.24
C GLY A 289 -21.92 -18.71 31.74
N PRO A 290 -21.08 -19.50 32.43
CA PRO A 290 -21.46 -20.82 32.92
C PRO A 290 -22.62 -20.79 33.92
N LYS A 291 -22.91 -19.64 34.55
CA LYS A 291 -24.05 -19.44 35.46
C LYS A 291 -25.20 -18.63 34.85
N ALA A 292 -25.05 -18.14 33.62
CA ALA A 292 -26.01 -17.21 33.02
C ALA A 292 -27.41 -17.82 32.85
N ALA A 293 -27.50 -19.12 32.53
CA ALA A 293 -28.77 -19.83 32.45
C ALA A 293 -29.47 -19.96 33.82
N GLN A 294 -28.71 -20.08 34.92
CA GLN A 294 -29.25 -20.11 36.29
C GLN A 294 -29.78 -18.73 36.70
N GLU A 295 -29.21 -17.67 36.13
CA GLU A 295 -29.57 -16.28 36.38
C GLU A 295 -30.62 -15.74 35.39
N LEU A 296 -31.19 -16.60 34.52
CA LEU A 296 -32.15 -16.24 33.47
C LEU A 296 -31.60 -15.20 32.46
N GLN A 297 -30.28 -15.12 32.34
CA GLN A 297 -29.55 -14.20 31.45
C GLN A 297 -28.99 -14.97 30.24
N SER A 298 -29.84 -15.63 29.45
CA SER A 298 -29.32 -16.41 28.33
C SER A 298 -28.72 -15.56 27.21
N LEU A 299 -27.60 -16.02 26.64
CA LEU A 299 -26.99 -15.38 25.49
C LEU A 299 -27.94 -15.40 24.30
N SER A 300 -28.08 -14.25 23.65
CA SER A 300 -28.93 -14.06 22.48
C SER A 300 -28.22 -13.17 21.46
N ARG A 301 -28.70 -13.18 20.22
CA ARG A 301 -28.14 -12.33 19.16
C ARG A 301 -28.17 -10.83 19.53
N ALA A 302 -29.18 -10.38 20.28
CA ALA A 302 -29.31 -8.99 20.71
C ALA A 302 -28.13 -8.53 21.58
N HIS A 303 -27.43 -9.45 22.25
CA HIS A 303 -26.23 -9.13 23.03
C HIS A 303 -24.97 -8.99 22.16
N VAL A 304 -24.95 -9.58 20.97
CA VAL A 304 -23.76 -9.61 20.09
C VAL A 304 -23.76 -8.44 19.10
N LEU A 305 -24.93 -8.03 18.63
CA LEU A 305 -25.07 -6.96 17.64
C LEU A 305 -24.43 -5.63 18.09
N PRO A 306 -24.57 -5.17 19.35
CA PRO A 306 -23.92 -3.94 19.80
C PRO A 306 -22.39 -3.97 19.65
N TYR A 307 -21.76 -5.12 19.89
CA TYR A 307 -20.32 -5.29 19.68
C TYR A 307 -19.96 -5.28 18.20
N ALA A 308 -20.74 -5.95 17.35
CA ALA A 308 -20.53 -5.90 15.91
C ALA A 308 -20.63 -4.46 15.38
N ASP A 309 -21.62 -3.69 15.82
CA ASP A 309 -21.76 -2.28 15.46
C ASP A 309 -20.60 -1.42 15.98
N ALA A 310 -20.11 -1.69 17.19
CA ALA A 310 -18.92 -1.03 17.73
C ALA A 310 -17.69 -1.30 16.85
N VAL A 311 -17.48 -2.56 16.43
CA VAL A 311 -16.42 -2.92 15.49
C VAL A 311 -16.55 -2.15 14.17
N VAL A 312 -17.76 -2.10 13.59
CA VAL A 312 -17.98 -1.38 12.32
C VAL A 312 -17.60 0.08 12.45
N ARG A 313 -18.07 0.76 13.51
CA ARG A 313 -17.72 2.16 13.76
C ARG A 313 -16.22 2.34 13.97
N ARG A 314 -15.59 1.48 14.77
CA ARG A 314 -14.15 1.49 15.06
C ARG A 314 -13.35 1.37 13.78
N VAL A 315 -13.59 0.32 13.02
CA VAL A 315 -12.86 0.03 11.79
C VAL A 315 -13.04 1.14 10.78
N ARG A 316 -14.27 1.62 10.54
CA ARG A 316 -14.51 2.75 9.62
C ARG A 316 -13.75 4.00 10.05
N ARG A 317 -13.77 4.35 11.33
CA ARG A 317 -13.02 5.50 11.87
C ARG A 317 -11.51 5.36 11.63
N VAL A 318 -10.94 4.21 11.96
CA VAL A 318 -9.49 3.95 11.84
C VAL A 318 -9.04 3.90 10.38
N LEU A 319 -9.82 3.27 9.50
CA LEU A 319 -9.56 3.28 8.07
C LEU A 319 -9.68 4.69 7.47
N ALA A 320 -10.59 5.52 8.00
CA ALA A 320 -10.70 6.91 7.56
C ALA A 320 -9.48 7.74 8.01
N GLN A 321 -8.98 7.51 9.23
CA GLN A 321 -7.75 8.15 9.74
C GLN A 321 -6.50 7.81 8.92
N TYR A 322 -6.46 6.65 8.25
CA TYR A 322 -5.41 6.30 7.29
C TYR A 322 -5.14 7.45 6.29
N TRP A 323 -6.21 7.98 5.69
CA TRP A 323 -6.12 8.98 4.63
C TRP A 323 -5.66 10.33 5.15
N LEU A 324 -5.87 10.64 6.42
CA LEU A 324 -5.35 11.84 7.05
C LEU A 324 -3.83 11.75 7.30
N ALA A 325 -3.35 10.54 7.59
CA ALA A 325 -1.94 10.30 7.92
C ALA A 325 -1.02 10.35 6.69
N ILE A 326 -1.55 10.11 5.49
CA ILE A 326 -0.79 10.13 4.23
C ILE A 326 -1.06 11.39 3.41
N GLY A 327 -0.23 11.69 2.41
CA GLY A 327 -0.47 12.72 1.40
C GLY A 327 -0.62 14.12 1.97
N ARG A 328 -0.08 14.36 3.18
CA ARG A 328 -0.33 15.57 4.00
C ARG A 328 -1.83 15.80 4.28
N GLY A 329 -2.61 14.73 4.44
CA GLY A 329 -4.06 14.76 4.59
C GLY A 329 -4.54 15.67 5.73
N THR A 330 -3.98 15.58 6.93
CA THR A 330 -4.35 16.48 8.04
C THR A 330 -4.17 17.96 7.68
N VAL A 331 -3.06 18.29 7.00
CA VAL A 331 -2.79 19.67 6.54
C VAL A 331 -3.80 20.07 5.46
N ALA A 332 -4.07 19.19 4.50
CA ALA A 332 -5.05 19.42 3.45
C ALA A 332 -6.45 19.72 4.02
N ALA A 333 -6.90 18.92 4.99
CA ALA A 333 -8.17 19.11 5.69
C ALA A 333 -8.21 20.48 6.41
N GLN A 334 -7.15 20.84 7.13
CA GLN A 334 -7.06 22.14 7.82
C GLN A 334 -7.09 23.31 6.84
N LYS A 335 -6.36 23.21 5.74
CA LYS A 335 -6.34 24.24 4.68
C LYS A 335 -7.70 24.38 4.02
N LEU A 336 -8.42 23.29 3.79
CA LEU A 336 -9.77 23.34 3.22
C LEU A 336 -10.77 24.05 4.14
N VAL A 337 -10.68 23.84 5.46
CA VAL A 337 -11.52 24.54 6.45
C VAL A 337 -11.21 26.04 6.47
N GLN A 338 -9.93 26.41 6.39
CA GLN A 338 -9.48 27.80 6.49
C GLN A 338 -9.62 28.60 5.18
N ALA A 339 -9.68 27.92 4.04
CA ALA A 339 -9.65 28.59 2.75
C ALA A 339 -10.97 29.29 2.41
N PRO A 340 -10.91 30.50 1.81
CA PRO A 340 -12.08 31.12 1.23
C PRO A 340 -12.55 30.30 0.00
N PRO A 341 -13.87 30.24 -0.29
CA PRO A 341 -14.43 29.42 -1.38
C PRO A 341 -13.87 29.69 -2.79
N ARG A 342 -13.20 30.83 -3.01
CA ARG A 342 -12.62 31.18 -4.32
C ARG A 342 -11.29 30.46 -4.61
N LYS A 343 -10.74 29.69 -3.67
CA LYS A 343 -9.42 29.04 -3.79
C LYS A 343 -9.48 27.51 -3.93
N ASP A 344 -10.66 26.94 -4.16
CA ASP A 344 -10.84 25.48 -4.17
C ASP A 344 -9.98 24.77 -5.21
N GLU A 345 -9.83 25.32 -6.43
CA GLU A 345 -8.99 24.74 -7.49
C GLU A 345 -7.49 24.75 -7.11
N GLN A 346 -7.03 25.83 -6.49
CA GLN A 346 -5.65 25.94 -6.00
C GLN A 346 -5.38 24.89 -4.90
N LEU A 347 -6.35 24.64 -4.03
CA LEU A 347 -6.23 23.63 -2.97
C LEU A 347 -6.09 22.22 -3.53
N PHE A 348 -6.84 21.84 -4.59
CA PHE A 348 -6.68 20.52 -5.18
C PHE A 348 -5.33 20.34 -5.87
N ALA A 349 -4.78 21.39 -6.46
CA ALA A 349 -3.43 21.36 -7.02
C ALA A 349 -2.35 21.22 -5.94
N GLU A 350 -2.51 21.90 -4.81
CA GLU A 350 -1.55 21.83 -3.69
C GLU A 350 -1.71 20.54 -2.87
N TYR A 351 -2.94 20.03 -2.73
CA TYR A 351 -3.29 18.85 -1.95
C TYR A 351 -4.19 17.89 -2.74
N PRO A 352 -3.63 17.13 -3.71
CA PRO A 352 -4.40 16.21 -4.54
C PRO A 352 -5.14 15.13 -3.74
N ILE A 353 -4.68 14.82 -2.52
CA ILE A 353 -5.33 13.86 -1.59
C ILE A 353 -6.81 14.20 -1.31
N LEU A 354 -7.19 15.48 -1.43
CA LEU A 354 -8.57 15.95 -1.32
C LEU A 354 -9.49 15.37 -2.41
N LEU A 355 -8.94 14.84 -3.50
CA LEU A 355 -9.73 14.19 -4.56
C LEU A 355 -10.06 12.72 -4.24
N LEU A 356 -9.56 12.16 -3.14
CA LEU A 356 -9.95 10.81 -2.74
C LEU A 356 -11.42 10.75 -2.34
N PRO A 357 -12.20 9.78 -2.86
CA PRO A 357 -13.60 9.58 -2.46
C PRO A 357 -13.79 9.31 -0.96
N GLU A 358 -12.79 8.75 -0.30
CA GLU A 358 -12.82 8.43 1.14
C GLU A 358 -12.47 9.63 2.03
N PHE A 359 -11.88 10.68 1.46
CA PHE A 359 -11.40 11.82 2.22
C PHE A 359 -12.48 12.61 2.98
N PRO A 360 -13.71 12.81 2.45
CA PRO A 360 -14.81 13.39 3.23
C PRO A 360 -15.08 12.64 4.55
N THR A 361 -15.11 11.31 4.49
CA THR A 361 -15.28 10.47 5.69
C THR A 361 -14.08 10.63 6.64
N ALA A 362 -12.86 10.68 6.10
CA ALA A 362 -11.64 10.95 6.86
C ALA A 362 -11.72 12.28 7.62
N MET A 363 -12.09 13.36 6.93
CA MET A 363 -12.26 14.68 7.52
C MET A 363 -13.32 14.71 8.62
N ALA A 364 -14.45 14.00 8.45
CA ALA A 364 -15.49 13.95 9.46
C ALA A 364 -14.99 13.34 10.80
N THR A 365 -13.94 12.53 10.79
CA THR A 365 -13.34 11.97 12.02
C THR A 365 -12.55 12.98 12.85
N LEU A 366 -12.23 14.16 12.30
CA LEU A 366 -11.53 15.24 13.00
C LEU A 366 -12.43 16.05 13.95
N GLY A 367 -13.74 15.76 13.97
CA GLY A 367 -14.72 16.38 14.86
C GLY A 367 -15.58 17.46 14.19
N ASP A 368 -16.46 18.08 14.99
CA ASP A 368 -17.52 18.97 14.49
C ASP A 368 -17.00 20.18 13.70
N GLY A 369 -15.81 20.70 14.06
CA GLY A 369 -15.16 21.81 13.34
C GLY A 369 -14.82 21.51 11.88
N TYR A 370 -14.76 20.23 11.49
CA TYR A 370 -14.47 19.81 10.11
C TYR A 370 -15.71 19.32 9.35
N ARG A 371 -16.87 19.15 10.03
CA ARG A 371 -18.07 18.53 9.43
C ARG A 371 -18.57 19.29 8.20
N ALA A 372 -18.73 20.61 8.30
CA ALA A 372 -19.21 21.41 7.17
C ALA A 372 -18.26 21.35 5.95
N ALA A 373 -16.95 21.32 6.17
CA ALA A 373 -15.97 21.17 5.09
C ALA A 373 -15.99 19.76 4.48
N ALA A 374 -16.18 18.72 5.31
CA ALA A 374 -16.33 17.35 4.86
C ALA A 374 -17.58 17.17 3.97
N GLU A 375 -18.71 17.76 4.35
CA GLU A 375 -19.95 17.75 3.56
C GLU A 375 -19.84 18.55 2.26
N ARG A 376 -19.06 19.64 2.28
CA ARG A 376 -18.78 20.46 1.10
C ARG A 376 -17.84 19.77 0.11
N LEU A 377 -16.89 18.97 0.57
CA LEU A 377 -15.83 18.41 -0.26
C LEU A 377 -16.34 17.58 -1.47
N PRO A 378 -17.34 16.67 -1.34
CA PRO A 378 -17.92 15.97 -2.49
C PRO A 378 -18.45 16.90 -3.58
N ILE A 379 -19.04 18.04 -3.20
CA ILE A 379 -19.56 19.04 -4.14
C ILE A 379 -18.40 19.69 -4.90
N LEU A 380 -17.29 19.98 -4.22
CA LEU A 380 -16.09 20.53 -4.84
C LEU A 380 -15.40 19.52 -5.76
N GLN A 381 -15.33 18.25 -5.36
CA GLN A 381 -14.83 17.16 -6.19
C GLN A 381 -15.65 17.04 -7.48
N ALA A 382 -16.99 17.05 -7.37
CA ALA A 382 -17.90 17.02 -8.51
C ALA A 382 -17.74 18.25 -9.42
N LYS A 383 -17.59 19.45 -8.85
CA LYS A 383 -17.34 20.67 -9.61
C LYS A 383 -16.02 20.62 -10.38
N THR A 384 -14.96 20.13 -9.74
CA THR A 384 -13.62 20.01 -10.37
C THR A 384 -13.67 19.09 -11.58
N ARG A 385 -14.45 18.01 -11.50
CA ARG A 385 -14.65 17.06 -12.60
C ARG A 385 -15.26 17.68 -13.86
N ASN A 386 -15.99 18.79 -13.75
CA ASN A 386 -16.55 19.50 -14.92
C ASN A 386 -15.47 20.14 -15.80
N ASN A 387 -14.28 20.44 -15.25
CA ASN A 387 -13.10 20.81 -16.03
C ASN A 387 -12.23 19.57 -16.25
N TRP A 388 -12.64 18.74 -17.21
CA TRP A 388 -12.06 17.41 -17.40
C TRP A 388 -10.54 17.42 -17.61
N GLN A 389 -10.02 18.36 -18.40
CA GLN A 389 -8.58 18.43 -18.68
C GLN A 389 -7.77 18.75 -17.42
N GLY A 390 -8.22 19.72 -16.62
CA GLY A 390 -7.57 20.05 -15.35
C GLY A 390 -7.70 18.92 -14.33
N TYR A 391 -8.89 18.34 -14.21
CA TYR A 391 -9.16 17.22 -13.32
C TYR A 391 -8.32 15.98 -13.64
N ARG A 392 -8.10 15.67 -14.93
CA ARG A 392 -7.23 14.58 -15.38
C ARG A 392 -5.80 14.72 -14.85
N GLU A 393 -5.21 15.91 -14.96
CA GLU A 393 -3.84 16.13 -14.48
C GLU A 393 -3.75 16.07 -12.94
N LEU A 394 -4.76 16.58 -12.24
CA LEU A 394 -4.85 16.46 -10.79
C LEU A 394 -4.96 15.00 -10.35
N LEU A 395 -5.77 14.19 -11.04
CA LEU A 395 -5.88 12.76 -10.74
C LEU A 395 -4.59 12.01 -10.99
N ARG A 396 -3.88 12.30 -12.10
CA ARG A 396 -2.55 11.71 -12.35
C ARG A 396 -1.58 12.06 -11.24
N THR A 397 -1.62 13.32 -10.79
CA THR A 397 -0.80 13.79 -9.68
C THR A 397 -1.15 13.05 -8.38
N LEU A 398 -2.44 12.86 -8.09
CA LEU A 398 -2.88 12.06 -6.94
C LEU A 398 -2.42 10.60 -7.04
N VAL A 399 -2.66 9.93 -8.18
CA VAL A 399 -2.27 8.54 -8.41
C VAL A 399 -0.77 8.36 -8.20
N ARG A 400 0.04 9.24 -8.79
CA ARG A 400 1.50 9.24 -8.58
C ARG A 400 1.87 9.50 -7.12
N GLY A 401 1.23 10.49 -6.51
CA GLY A 401 1.41 10.82 -5.09
C GLY A 401 1.13 9.62 -4.18
N LEU A 402 0.08 8.84 -4.44
CA LEU A 402 -0.25 7.63 -3.68
C LEU A 402 0.78 6.52 -3.91
N LEU A 403 1.20 6.30 -5.15
CA LEU A 403 2.19 5.26 -5.46
C LEU A 403 3.54 5.58 -4.82
N ASP A 404 3.94 6.85 -4.83
CA ASP A 404 5.22 7.29 -4.26
C ASP A 404 5.12 7.68 -2.77
N GLU A 405 3.94 7.56 -2.18
CA GLU A 405 3.72 7.87 -0.77
C GLU A 405 4.50 6.89 0.11
N ALA A 406 5.43 7.45 0.87
CA ALA A 406 6.27 6.66 1.77
C ALA A 406 5.54 6.31 3.07
N ALA A 407 4.51 7.09 3.41
CA ALA A 407 3.62 6.81 4.53
C ALA A 407 2.57 5.72 4.23
N GLY A 408 2.16 5.02 5.28
CA GLY A 408 1.12 4.00 5.16
C GLY A 408 1.61 2.67 4.57
N GLU A 409 0.66 1.86 4.09
CA GLU A 409 0.94 0.56 3.50
C GLU A 409 0.93 0.70 1.96
N PRO A 410 2.05 0.43 1.26
CA PRO A 410 2.15 0.65 -0.19
C PRO A 410 1.06 -0.05 -1.00
N ARG A 411 0.66 -1.27 -0.60
CA ARG A 411 -0.39 -2.03 -1.28
C ARG A 411 -1.77 -1.40 -1.09
N ILE A 412 -2.05 -0.78 0.05
CA ILE A 412 -3.29 -0.02 0.28
C ILE A 412 -3.31 1.24 -0.60
N ASN A 413 -2.19 1.95 -0.69
CA ASN A 413 -2.08 3.14 -1.54
C ASN A 413 -2.26 2.77 -3.02
N ALA A 414 -1.62 1.67 -3.45
CA ALA A 414 -1.75 1.13 -4.80
C ALA A 414 -3.18 0.67 -5.13
N ASP A 415 -3.93 0.10 -4.17
CA ASP A 415 -5.36 -0.23 -4.38
C ASP A 415 -6.20 1.03 -4.62
N ALA A 416 -6.02 2.07 -3.80
CA ALA A 416 -6.75 3.31 -3.98
C ALA A 416 -6.40 3.99 -5.32
N ALA A 417 -5.11 4.00 -5.68
CA ALA A 417 -4.65 4.47 -6.97
C ALA A 417 -5.28 3.67 -8.13
N LEU A 418 -5.30 2.33 -8.03
CA LEU A 418 -5.92 1.46 -9.03
C LEU A 418 -7.40 1.75 -9.20
N ARG A 419 -8.16 1.90 -8.09
CA ARG A 419 -9.59 2.22 -8.14
C ARG A 419 -9.85 3.54 -8.84
N LEU A 420 -9.02 4.56 -8.59
CA LEU A 420 -9.10 5.84 -9.30
C LEU A 420 -8.81 5.64 -10.80
N VAL A 421 -7.73 4.97 -11.15
CA VAL A 421 -7.35 4.75 -12.56
C VAL A 421 -8.43 3.96 -13.31
N SER A 422 -8.88 2.83 -12.78
CA SER A 422 -9.89 1.99 -13.44
C SER A 422 -11.23 2.71 -13.60
N ALA A 423 -11.63 3.55 -12.63
CA ALA A 423 -12.87 4.34 -12.72
C ALA A 423 -12.79 5.44 -13.78
N HIS A 424 -11.59 5.96 -14.09
CA HIS A 424 -11.42 7.05 -15.07
C HIS A 424 -11.03 6.55 -16.46
N ARG A 425 -10.35 5.41 -16.57
CA ARG A 425 -10.04 4.76 -17.86
C ARG A 425 -11.29 4.42 -18.67
N THR A 426 -12.41 4.14 -18.00
CA THR A 426 -13.71 3.90 -18.69
C THR A 426 -14.30 5.18 -19.28
N LEU A 427 -13.80 6.35 -18.88
CA LEU A 427 -14.29 7.68 -19.26
C LEU A 427 -13.28 8.44 -20.14
N ASP A 428 -12.01 8.01 -20.16
CA ASP A 428 -10.90 8.63 -20.88
C ASP A 428 -10.11 7.58 -21.67
N ALA A 429 -9.95 7.78 -22.98
CA ALA A 429 -9.18 6.88 -23.84
C ALA A 429 -7.66 7.13 -23.80
N ASP A 430 -7.18 8.03 -22.94
CA ASP A 430 -5.76 8.36 -22.85
C ASP A 430 -4.91 7.12 -22.44
N PRO A 431 -3.90 6.73 -23.25
CA PRO A 431 -3.10 5.53 -23.01
C PRO A 431 -2.28 5.58 -21.72
N ALA A 432 -2.02 6.77 -21.15
CA ALA A 432 -1.32 6.90 -19.87
C ALA A 432 -2.07 6.20 -18.72
N TRP A 433 -3.40 6.08 -18.81
CA TRP A 433 -4.19 5.34 -17.82
C TRP A 433 -3.85 3.85 -17.81
N THR A 434 -3.60 3.25 -18.98
CA THR A 434 -3.21 1.84 -19.09
C THR A 434 -1.85 1.60 -18.43
N THR A 435 -0.89 2.50 -18.64
CA THR A 435 0.43 2.42 -17.99
C THR A 435 0.30 2.53 -16.46
N LEU A 436 -0.48 3.51 -15.98
CA LEU A 436 -0.72 3.69 -14.54
C LEU A 436 -1.43 2.49 -13.91
N GLU A 437 -2.40 1.90 -14.61
CA GLU A 437 -3.14 0.72 -14.14
C GLU A 437 -2.21 -0.48 -13.96
N ALA A 438 -1.34 -0.73 -14.95
CA ALA A 438 -0.35 -1.79 -14.88
C ALA A 438 0.63 -1.58 -13.72
N GLU A 439 1.09 -0.35 -13.49
CA GLU A 439 1.97 -0.02 -12.36
C GLU A 439 1.26 -0.22 -11.01
N CYS A 440 0.01 0.25 -10.87
CA CYS A 440 -0.77 0.04 -9.64
C CYS A 440 -0.99 -1.45 -9.37
N ALA A 441 -1.30 -2.23 -10.41
CA ALA A 441 -1.49 -3.67 -10.30
C ALA A 441 -0.20 -4.40 -9.88
N ALA A 442 0.95 -4.00 -10.44
CA ALA A 442 2.25 -4.56 -10.06
C ALA A 442 2.54 -4.34 -8.57
N ARG A 443 2.39 -3.09 -8.08
CA ARG A 443 2.64 -2.74 -6.67
C ARG A 443 1.67 -3.39 -5.68
N LEU A 444 0.46 -3.76 -6.12
CA LEU A 444 -0.47 -4.53 -5.30
C LEU A 444 0.01 -5.97 -5.05
N THR A 445 0.69 -6.55 -6.03
CA THR A 445 1.17 -7.94 -5.99
C THR A 445 2.57 -8.09 -5.45
N ASP A 446 3.32 -6.98 -5.32
CA ASP A 446 4.63 -6.99 -4.67
C ASP A 446 4.49 -7.56 -3.27
N LYS A 447 5.02 -8.77 -3.10
CA LYS A 447 5.21 -9.34 -1.78
C LYS A 447 6.25 -8.46 -1.11
N PRO A 448 6.01 -7.96 0.11
CA PRO A 448 7.10 -7.35 0.88
C PRO A 448 8.24 -8.36 0.91
N PRO A 449 9.51 -7.92 0.76
CA PRO A 449 10.65 -8.80 0.83
C PRO A 449 10.50 -9.61 2.10
N GLY A 450 10.33 -10.93 1.94
CA GLY A 450 10.08 -11.80 3.07
C GLY A 450 11.20 -11.59 4.07
N ASN A 451 10.85 -11.25 5.31
CA ASN A 451 11.77 -11.42 6.43
C ASN A 451 12.02 -12.93 6.53
N ALA A 452 13.03 -13.41 5.79
CA ALA A 452 13.66 -14.68 6.04
C ALA A 452 14.27 -14.56 7.44
N ARG A 453 13.55 -15.06 8.44
CA ARG A 453 14.07 -15.41 9.74
C ARG A 453 13.87 -16.89 9.94
#